data_AF-A0A2K3K4B0-F1
#
_entry.id   AF-A0A2K3K4B0-F1
#
_cell.length_a   1.000
_cell.length_b   1.000
_cell.length_c   1.000
_cell.angle_alpha   90.00
_cell.angle_beta   90.00
_cell.angle_gamma   90.00
#
_symmetry.space_group_name_H-M   'P 1'
#
loop_
_entity.id
_entity.type
_entity.pdbx_description
1 polymer ?
#
loop_
_entity_poly.entity_id
_entity_poly.type
_entity_poly.pdbx_seq_one_letter_code
_entity_poly.pdbx_strand_id
1 'polypeptide(L)' 'MNVFSKSEREDDEEALKCVAMKRILTNACYRKSVETEEEGKDVEKKALLERLVKIAEEDNEKFLLKLKERMD' A
#
# COMPACT_ATOMS: atom_id res chain seq x y z
N MET A 1 9.22 53.09 -19.07
CA MET A 1 8.38 51.87 -19.15
C MET A 1 9.33 50.70 -19.31
N ASN A 2 9.52 49.88 -18.28
CA ASN A 2 10.53 48.82 -18.30
C ASN A 2 9.99 47.61 -19.07
N VAL A 3 10.36 47.53 -20.35
CA VAL A 3 10.08 46.42 -21.25
C VAL A 3 11.17 45.39 -21.04
N PHE A 4 11.02 44.56 -20.01
CA PHE A 4 11.86 43.39 -19.85
C PHE A 4 11.63 42.47 -21.06
N SER A 5 12.57 42.46 -22.00
CA SER A 5 12.67 41.39 -22.98
C SER A 5 13.14 40.14 -22.23
N LYS A 6 12.18 39.39 -21.67
CA LYS A 6 12.43 38.01 -21.26
C LYS A 6 12.86 37.25 -22.50
N SER A 7 14.07 36.70 -22.47
CA SER A 7 14.58 35.87 -23.55
C SER A 7 13.78 34.56 -23.59
N GLU A 8 13.44 34.05 -24.78
CA GLU A 8 12.80 32.73 -24.96
C GLU A 8 13.57 31.61 -24.21
N ARG A 9 14.88 31.78 -24.02
CA ARG A 9 15.74 30.85 -23.25
C ARG A 9 15.36 30.72 -21.77
N GLU A 10 14.85 31.79 -21.15
CA GLU A 10 14.42 31.75 -19.75
C GLU A 10 13.09 31.00 -19.60
N ASP A 11 12.18 31.10 -20.58
CA ASP A 11 10.91 30.38 -20.57
C ASP A 11 11.11 28.86 -20.77
N ASP A 12 12.08 28.44 -21.60
CA ASP A 12 12.46 27.03 -21.74
C ASP A 12 13.02 26.45 -20.43
N GLU A 13 13.83 27.22 -19.70
CA GLU A 13 14.37 26.82 -18.40
C GLU A 13 13.25 26.71 -17.35
N GLU A 14 12.31 27.65 -17.36
CA GLU A 14 11.16 27.65 -16.46
C GLU A 14 10.20 26.47 -16.78
N ALA A 15 10.03 26.13 -18.06
CA ALA A 15 9.27 24.97 -18.50
C ALA A 15 9.92 23.66 -18.02
N LEU A 16 11.26 23.54 -18.12
CA LEU A 16 12.01 22.39 -17.62
C LEU A 16 11.88 22.24 -16.10
N LYS A 17 11.95 23.34 -15.33
CA LYS A 17 11.70 23.34 -13.89
C LYS A 17 10.29 22.87 -13.56
N CYS A 18 9.28 23.36 -14.29
CA CYS A 18 7.89 22.94 -14.12
C CYS A 18 7.70 21.44 -14.37
N VAL A 19 8.33 20.90 -15.42
CA VAL A 19 8.28 19.46 -15.74
C VAL A 19 8.99 18.63 -14.66
N ALA A 20 10.16 19.06 -14.21
CA ALA A 20 10.92 18.38 -13.16
C ALA A 20 10.14 18.34 -11.84
N MET A 21 9.55 19.46 -11.42
CA MET A 21 8.70 19.53 -10.23
C MET A 21 7.49 18.60 -10.34
N LYS A 22 6.78 18.63 -11.47
CA LYS A 22 5.63 17.74 -11.70
C LYS A 22 6.05 16.27 -11.63
N ARG A 23 7.18 15.90 -12.23
CA ARG A 23 7.72 14.54 -12.18
C ARG A 23 8.08 14.11 -10.76
N ILE A 24 8.70 14.98 -9.97
CA ILE A 24 9.03 14.69 -8.57
C ILE A 24 7.74 14.48 -7.77
N LEU A 25 6.75 15.36 -7.94
CA LEU A 25 5.48 15.26 -7.24
C LEU A 25 4.71 13.99 -7.60
N THR A 26 4.62 13.65 -8.89
CA THR A 26 3.98 12.41 -9.36
C THR A 26 4.66 11.17 -8.78
N ASN A 27 5.99 11.13 -8.75
CA ASN A 27 6.72 10.02 -8.15
C ASN A 27 6.49 9.93 -6.63
N ALA A 28 6.43 11.06 -5.93
CA ALA A 28 6.16 11.09 -4.49
C ALA A 28 4.74 10.59 -4.17
N CYS A 29 3.73 10.97 -4.98
CA CYS A 29 2.37 10.46 -4.82
C CYS A 29 2.29 8.96 -5.12
N TYR A 30 2.92 8.50 -6.21
CA TYR A 30 2.90 7.09 -6.60
C TYR A 30 3.54 6.18 -5.54
N ARG A 31 4.69 6.58 -4.97
CA ARG A 31 5.32 5.82 -3.87
C ARG A 31 4.41 5.72 -2.66
N LYS A 32 3.82 6.83 -2.23
CA LYS A 32 2.88 6.84 -1.10
C LYS A 32 1.66 5.94 -1.34
N SER A 33 1.07 5.97 -2.54
CA SER A 33 -0.07 5.09 -2.85
C SER A 33 0.32 3.60 -2.80
N VAL A 34 1.51 3.25 -3.29
CA VAL A 34 1.99 1.86 -3.24
C VAL A 34 2.28 1.43 -1.80
N GLU A 35 2.94 2.26 -1.01
CA GLU A 35 3.22 1.99 0.41
C GLU A 35 1.92 1.76 1.21
N THR A 36 0.88 2.58 0.97
CA THR A 36 -0.43 2.39 1.62
C THR A 36 -1.17 1.13 1.16
N GLU A 37 -0.98 0.71 -0.09
CA GLU A 37 -1.56 -0.55 -0.58
C GLU A 37 -0.86 -1.77 0.01
N GLU A 38 0.45 -1.72 0.25
CA GLU A 38 1.20 -2.81 0.88
C GLU A 38 0.84 -2.97 2.36
N GLU A 39 0.70 -1.86 3.11
CA GLU A 39 0.23 -1.89 4.50
C GLU A 39 -1.18 -2.48 4.63
N GLY A 40 -2.10 -2.09 3.75
CA GLY A 40 -3.46 -2.64 3.74
C GLY A 40 -3.52 -4.15 3.46
N LYS A 41 -2.70 -4.63 2.53
CA LYS A 41 -2.62 -6.06 2.18
C LYS A 41 -2.10 -6.91 3.34
N ASP A 42 -1.18 -6.40 4.15
CA ASP A 42 -0.65 -7.16 5.28
C ASP A 42 -1.67 -7.29 6.43
N VAL A 43 -2.49 -6.25 6.65
CA VAL A 43 -3.60 -6.30 7.62
C VAL A 43 -4.68 -7.30 7.20
N GLU A 44 -5.07 -7.31 5.94
CA GLU A 44 -6.06 -8.26 5.41
C GLU A 44 -5.55 -9.71 5.48
N LYS A 45 -4.28 -9.95 5.14
CA LYS A 45 -3.64 -11.26 5.26
C LYS A 45 -3.63 -11.77 6.69
N LYS A 46 -3.28 -10.92 7.67
CA LYS A 46 -3.29 -11.28 9.10
C LYS A 46 -4.68 -11.67 9.58
N ALA A 47 -5.70 -10.89 9.23
CA ALA A 47 -7.09 -11.19 9.59
C ALA A 47 -7.59 -12.51 8.97
N LEU A 48 -7.20 -12.82 7.73
CA LEU A 48 -7.54 -14.10 7.10
C LEU A 48 -6.84 -15.28 7.77
N LEU A 49 -5.54 -15.15 8.08
CA LEU A 49 -4.78 -16.20 8.77
C LEU A 49 -5.35 -16.48 10.16
N GLU A 50 -5.70 -15.46 10.92
CA GLU A 50 -6.31 -15.61 12.24
C GLU A 50 -7.64 -16.38 12.19
N ARG A 51 -8.49 -16.08 11.21
CA ARG A 51 -9.75 -16.81 10.99
C ARG A 51 -9.51 -18.28 10.64
N LEU A 52 -8.52 -18.56 9.78
CA LEU A 52 -8.19 -19.93 9.39
C LEU A 52 -7.65 -20.75 10.57
N VAL A 53 -6.77 -20.16 11.37
CA VAL A 53 -6.23 -20.80 12.58
C VAL A 53 -7.35 -21.11 13.55
N LYS A 54 -8.24 -20.14 13.82
CA LYS A 54 -9.37 -20.34 14.73
C LYS A 54 -10.30 -21.47 14.29
N ILE A 55 -10.62 -21.55 12.99
CA ILE A 55 -11.46 -22.64 12.46
C ILE A 55 -10.78 -24.00 12.68
N ALA A 56 -9.47 -24.09 12.40
CA ALA A 56 -8.72 -25.32 12.60
C ALA A 56 -8.66 -25.74 14.07
N GLU A 57 -8.51 -24.79 15.01
CA GLU A 57 -8.54 -25.03 16.45
C GLU A 57 -9.92 -25.58 16.89
N GLU A 58 -11.01 -24.92 16.49
CA GLU A 58 -12.38 -25.34 16.82
C GLU A 58 -12.70 -26.75 16.29
N ASP A 59 -12.25 -27.09 15.09
CA ASP A 59 -12.45 -28.41 14.51
C ASP A 59 -11.57 -29.48 15.19
N ASN A 60 -10.35 -29.13 15.57
CA ASN A 60 -9.46 -30.02 16.33
C ASN A 60 -10.02 -30.31 17.72
N GLU A 61 -10.55 -29.31 18.44
CA GLU A 61 -11.20 -29.51 19.73
C GLU A 61 -12.38 -30.48 19.64
N LYS A 62 -13.27 -30.29 18.65
CA LYS A 62 -14.39 -31.20 18.39
C LYS A 62 -13.91 -32.61 18.06
N PHE A 63 -12.85 -32.74 17.27
CA PHE A 63 -12.29 -34.04 16.92
C PHE A 63 -11.73 -34.76 18.16
N LEU A 64 -10.97 -34.06 19.00
CA LEU A 64 -10.41 -34.60 20.22
C LEU A 64 -11.49 -34.98 21.24
N LEU A 65 -12.56 -34.20 21.36
CA LEU A 65 -13.73 -34.56 22.17
C LEU A 65 -14.37 -35.86 21.70
N LYS A 66 -14.66 -36.00 20.41
CA LYS A 66 -15.19 -37.25 19.82
C LYS A 66 -14.23 -38.43 19.93
N LEU A 67 -12.93 -38.17 19.96
CA LEU A 67 -11.94 -39.23 20.16
C LEU A 67 -11.99 -39.73 21.60
N LYS A 68 -12.06 -38.81 22.58
CA LYS A 68 -12.20 -39.14 23.99
C LYS A 68 -13.46 -39.94 24.28
N GLU A 69 -14.62 -39.51 23.78
CA GLU A 69 -15.91 -40.21 23.93
C GLU A 69 -15.93 -41.65 23.38
N ARG A 70 -15.01 -41.99 22.45
CA ARG A 70 -14.88 -43.35 21.91
C ARG A 70 -13.87 -44.21 22.68
N MET A 71 -13.00 -43.58 23.45
CA MET A 71 -11.99 -44.26 24.27
C MET A 71 -12.49 -44.54 25.69
N ASP A 72 -13.43 -43.72 26.18
CA ASP A 72 -14.23 -43.97 27.39
C ASP A 72 -15.31 -45.04 27.12
#